data_AF-A0A846A1F5-F1
#
_entry.id   AF-A0A846A1F5-F1
#
_cell.length_a   1.000
_cell.length_b   1.000
_cell.length_c   1.000
_cell.angle_alpha   90.00
_cell.angle_beta   90.00
_cell.angle_gamma   90.00
#
_symmetry.space_group_name_H-M   'P 1'
#
loop_
_entity.id
_entity.type
_entity.pdbx_description
1 polymer ?
#
loop_
_entity_poly.entity_id
_entity_poly.type
_entity_poly.pdbx_seq_one_letter_code
_entity_poly.pdbx_strand_id
1 'polypeptide(L)'
;IQRLGRVLRKGKDGEKVALLYEVVAEDTSEERTSWRRHGGGSKNEPRRRKQPEGAKTGKQLELLPEQGYQVKPRSSPRAAESKGKWSEEEDDF
;
A
#
# COMPACT_ATOMS: atom_id res chain seq x y z
N ILE A 1 17.54 1.78 -0.30
CA ILE A 1 16.86 0.53 -0.74
C ILE A 1 16.47 0.66 -2.22
N GLN A 2 16.83 -0.28 -3.08
CA GLN A 2 16.48 -0.27 -4.51
C GLN A 2 15.26 -1.16 -4.76
N ARG A 3 14.29 -0.71 -5.57
CA ARG A 3 13.16 -1.56 -5.99
C ARG A 3 13.56 -2.31 -7.26
N LEU A 4 13.38 -3.63 -7.27
CA LEU A 4 13.77 -4.49 -8.39
C LEU A 4 13.10 -4.11 -9.73
N GLY A 5 11.93 -3.47 -9.68
CA GLY A 5 11.26 -2.90 -10.86
C GLY A 5 12.04 -1.80 -11.58
N ARG A 6 13.09 -1.24 -10.97
CA ARG A 6 14.05 -0.34 -11.66
C ARG A 6 15.18 -1.11 -12.37
N VAL A 7 15.38 -2.39 -12.03
CA VAL A 7 16.42 -3.27 -12.59
C VAL A 7 15.93 -3.96 -13.86
N LEU A 8 14.66 -4.36 -13.91
CA LEU A 8 14.04 -5.00 -15.07
C LEU A 8 13.60 -3.93 -16.09
N ARG A 9 14.49 -3.56 -17.01
CA ARG A 9 14.17 -2.68 -18.16
C ARG A 9 13.90 -3.49 -19.42
N LYS A 10 12.99 -3.01 -20.27
CA LYS A 10 12.74 -3.58 -21.60
C LYS A 10 14.04 -3.57 -22.42
N GLY A 11 14.40 -4.71 -23.01
CA GLY A 11 15.53 -4.81 -23.94
C GLY A 11 15.31 -3.96 -25.19
N LYS A 12 16.38 -3.44 -25.79
CA LYS A 12 16.30 -2.58 -27.00
C LYS A 12 15.69 -3.31 -28.20
N ASP A 13 15.94 -4.61 -28.32
CA ASP A 13 15.65 -5.38 -29.52
C ASP A 13 14.22 -5.96 -29.57
N GLY A 14 13.31 -5.48 -28.70
CA GLY A 14 11.88 -5.81 -28.74
C GLY A 14 11.50 -7.23 -28.29
N GLU A 15 12.36 -8.22 -28.48
CA GLU A 15 12.08 -9.64 -28.22
C GLU A 15 12.49 -10.12 -26.81
N LYS A 16 13.47 -9.47 -26.18
CA LYS A 16 13.98 -9.89 -24.87
C LYS A 16 13.12 -9.33 -23.74
N VAL A 17 12.42 -10.23 -23.06
CA VAL A 17 11.67 -9.95 -21.84
C VAL A 17 12.53 -10.21 -20.60
N ALA A 18 12.33 -9.41 -19.55
CA ALA A 18 13.00 -9.61 -18.28
C ALA A 18 12.05 -10.37 -17.33
N LEU A 19 12.50 -11.53 -16.84
CA LEU A 19 11.76 -12.37 -15.91
C LEU A 19 12.31 -12.19 -14.49
N LEU A 20 11.43 -12.15 -13.50
CA LEU A 20 11.78 -12.13 -12.09
C LEU A 20 11.42 -13.46 -11.45
N TYR A 21 12.40 -14.10 -10.84
CA TYR A 21 12.20 -15.24 -9.96
C TYR A 21 12.46 -14.84 -8.51
N GLU A 22 11.66 -15.38 -7.61
CA GLU A 22 11.84 -15.32 -6.17
C GLU A 22 12.07 -16.75 -5.69
N VAL A 23 13.09 -16.97 -4.86
CA VAL A 23 13.28 -18.24 -4.15
C VAL A 23 12.66 -18.05 -2.78
N VAL A 24 11.78 -18.97 -2.40
CA VAL A 24 11.02 -18.91 -1.15
C VAL A 24 11.17 -20.25 -0.46
N ALA A 25 11.51 -20.24 0.83
CA ALA A 25 11.55 -21.46 1.62
C ALA A 25 10.13 -21.95 1.96
N GLU A 26 9.82 -23.20 1.61
CA GLU A 26 8.57 -23.88 1.91
C GLU A 26 8.38 -24.09 3.42
N ASP A 27 7.13 -24.10 3.89
CA ASP A 27 6.76 -24.25 5.30
C ASP A 27 7.38 -23.22 6.26
N THR A 28 7.81 -22.08 5.73
CA THR A 28 8.35 -20.97 6.53
C THR A 28 7.48 -19.73 6.46
N SER A 29 7.77 -18.77 7.35
CA SER A 29 7.14 -17.45 7.33
C SER A 29 7.42 -16.64 6.03
N GLU A 30 8.40 -17.07 5.23
CA GLU A 30 8.71 -16.47 3.94
C GLU A 30 7.57 -16.68 2.93
N GLU A 31 6.97 -17.87 2.89
CA GLU A 31 5.86 -18.21 1.99
C GLU A 31 4.66 -17.28 2.18
N ARG A 32 4.20 -17.15 3.43
CA ARG A 32 3.06 -16.28 3.77
C ARG A 32 3.34 -14.82 3.42
N THR A 33 4.61 -14.41 3.49
CA THR A 33 5.03 -13.05 3.15
C THR A 33 5.10 -12.85 1.64
N SER A 34 5.64 -13.81 0.89
CA SER A 34 5.62 -13.83 -0.57
C SER A 34 4.19 -13.79 -1.11
N TRP A 35 3.29 -14.63 -0.58
CA TRP A 35 1.86 -14.64 -0.95
C TRP A 35 1.19 -13.26 -0.82
N ARG A 36 1.47 -12.52 0.26
CA ARG A 36 0.97 -11.14 0.42
C ARG A 36 1.59 -10.17 -0.59
N ARG A 37 2.89 -10.30 -0.90
CA ARG A 37 3.57 -9.45 -1.90
C ARG A 37 3.03 -9.67 -3.31
N HIS A 38 2.68 -10.92 -3.66
CA HIS A 38 2.08 -11.28 -4.94
C HIS A 38 0.57 -11.00 -5.04
N GLY A 39 -0.04 -10.45 -3.98
CA GLY A 39 -1.42 -9.94 -4.04
C GLY A 39 -2.50 -10.90 -3.52
N GLY A 40 -2.14 -11.92 -2.74
CA GLY A 40 -3.07 -12.93 -2.23
C GLY A 40 -4.30 -12.43 -1.44
N GLY A 41 -4.37 -11.15 -1.05
CA GLY A 41 -5.52 -10.59 -0.34
C GLY A 41 -6.18 -9.37 -1.00
N SER A 42 -5.73 -8.92 -2.17
CA SER A 42 -6.21 -7.67 -2.77
C SER A 42 -6.21 -7.77 -4.28
N LYS A 43 -7.33 -7.41 -4.91
CA LYS A 43 -7.43 -7.09 -6.34
C LYS A 43 -6.56 -5.86 -6.63
N ASN A 44 -5.25 -6.04 -6.61
CA ASN A 44 -4.30 -5.06 -7.09
C ASN A 44 -4.12 -5.27 -8.60
N GLU A 45 -5.24 -5.34 -9.33
CA GLU A 45 -5.19 -4.87 -10.71
C GLU A 45 -4.69 -3.43 -10.63
N PRO A 46 -3.64 -3.03 -11.37
CA PRO A 46 -3.43 -1.61 -11.59
C PRO A 46 -4.77 -1.12 -12.09
N ARG A 47 -5.44 -0.23 -11.34
CA ARG A 47 -6.69 0.38 -11.79
C ARG A 47 -6.39 0.89 -13.19
N ARG A 48 -6.82 0.16 -14.23
CA ARG A 48 -6.82 0.66 -15.60
C ARG A 48 -7.77 1.83 -15.48
N ARG A 49 -7.22 3.02 -15.25
CA ARG A 49 -7.95 4.27 -15.46
C ARG A 49 -8.37 4.14 -16.91
N LYS A 50 -9.62 3.73 -17.14
CA LYS A 50 -10.25 3.84 -18.45
C LYS A 50 -10.11 5.33 -18.74
N GLN A 51 -9.15 5.69 -19.59
CA GLN A 51 -9.11 7.04 -20.09
C GLN A 51 -10.44 7.21 -20.81
N PRO A 52 -11.28 8.18 -20.44
CA PRO A 52 -12.47 8.43 -21.22
C PRO A 52 -12.00 8.85 -22.63
N GLU A 53 -12.39 8.04 -23.61
CA GLU A 53 -12.29 8.35 -25.04
C GLU A 53 -12.93 9.74 -25.25
N GLY A 54 -12.11 10.79 -25.39
CA GLY A 54 -12.59 12.16 -25.53
C GLY A 54 -11.95 13.23 -24.65
N ALA A 55 -10.85 12.96 -23.95
CA ALA A 55 -10.08 13.97 -23.22
C ALA A 55 -9.34 14.95 -24.16
N LYS A 56 -10.10 15.71 -24.96
CA LYS A 56 -9.63 16.91 -25.63
C LYS A 56 -9.51 18.01 -24.58
N THR A 57 -8.26 18.31 -24.19
CA THR A 57 -7.82 19.46 -23.37
C THR A 57 -8.47 19.58 -22.00
N GLY A 58 -7.68 19.57 -20.93
CA GLY A 58 -8.18 19.75 -19.56
C GLY A 58 -9.00 21.04 -19.43
N LYS A 59 -10.32 20.90 -19.39
CA LYS A 59 -11.23 22.00 -19.06
C LYS A 59 -11.23 22.17 -17.55
N GLN A 60 -10.82 23.35 -17.09
CA GLN A 60 -10.94 23.74 -15.69
C GLN A 60 -12.42 23.77 -15.31
N LEU A 61 -12.77 23.09 -14.21
CA LEU A 61 -14.12 23.10 -13.67
C LEU A 61 -14.42 24.46 -13.01
N GLU A 62 -15.67 24.89 -13.08
CA GLU A 62 -16.14 26.09 -12.38
C GLU A 62 -16.10 25.87 -10.86
N LEU A 63 -15.54 26.82 -10.14
CA LEU A 63 -15.52 26.81 -8.68
C LEU A 63 -16.94 27.09 -8.19
N LEU A 64 -17.60 26.11 -7.59
CA LEU A 64 -18.85 26.36 -6.88
C LEU A 64 -18.58 27.34 -5.72
N PRO A 65 -19.56 28.19 -5.36
CA PRO A 65 -19.41 29.10 -4.22
C PRO A 65 -19.09 28.28 -2.96
N GLU A 66 -18.23 28.83 -2.10
CA GLU A 66 -17.84 28.27 -0.81
C GLU A 66 -19.03 28.21 0.16
N GLN A 67 -20.03 27.39 -0.15
CA GLN A 67 -20.93 26.90 0.86
C GLN A 67 -20.11 25.90 1.66
N GLY A 68 -19.49 26.39 2.73
CA GLY A 68 -18.59 25.65 3.59
C GLY A 68 -19.18 24.28 3.92
N TYR A 69 -18.68 23.25 3.24
CA TYR A 69 -19.04 21.88 3.54
C TYR A 69 -18.65 21.64 4.99
N GLN A 70 -19.64 21.49 5.86
CA GLN A 70 -19.42 21.24 7.28
C GLN A 70 -18.82 19.84 7.43
N VAL A 71 -17.50 19.76 7.39
CA VAL A 71 -16.77 18.54 7.74
C VAL A 71 -16.95 18.37 9.25
N LYS A 72 -17.87 17.49 9.66
CA LYS A 72 -18.00 17.11 11.07
C LYS A 72 -16.63 16.58 11.53
N PRO A 73 -15.96 17.20 12.52
CA PRO A 73 -14.68 16.72 12.98
C PRO A 73 -14.85 15.30 13.51
N ARG A 74 -14.05 14.37 12.99
CA ARG A 74 -14.00 13.00 13.52
C ARG A 74 -13.34 13.05 14.89
N SER A 75 -14.01 12.50 15.90
CA SER A 75 -13.40 12.31 17.22
C SER A 75 -12.19 11.38 17.07
N SER A 76 -11.03 11.82 17.54
CA SER A 76 -9.86 10.96 17.64
C SER A 76 -10.10 9.89 18.72
N PRO A 77 -9.67 8.63 18.49
CA PRO A 77 -9.69 7.62 19.52
C PRO A 77 -8.94 8.08 20.78
N ARG A 78 -9.43 7.69 21.96
CA ARG A 78 -8.71 7.94 23.23
C ARG A 78 -7.34 7.28 23.18
N ALA A 79 -6.32 7.99 23.64
CA ALA A 79 -5.00 7.42 23.85
C ALA A 79 -5.06 6.29 24.89
N ALA A 80 -4.15 5.32 24.76
CA ALA A 80 -3.96 4.30 25.78
C ALA A 80 -3.60 4.95 27.13
N GLU A 81 -4.11 4.38 28.21
CA GLU A 81 -3.73 4.76 29.56
C GLU A 81 -2.25 4.48 29.82
N SER A 82 -1.65 5.25 30.72
CA SER A 82 -0.24 5.06 31.08
C SER A 82 -0.03 3.68 31.71
N LYS A 83 1.11 3.05 31.40
CA LYS A 83 1.49 1.75 31.96
C LYS A 83 1.35 1.79 33.49
N GLY A 84 0.52 0.92 34.05
CA GLY A 84 0.40 0.75 35.50
C GLY A 84 1.76 0.41 36.12
N LYS A 85 1.98 0.86 37.35
CA LYS A 85 3.13 0.46 38.16
C LYS A 85 2.94 -1.01 38.48
N TRP A 86 3.64 -1.88 37.76
CA TRP A 86 3.69 -3.30 38.10
C TRP A 86 4.31 -3.38 39.49
N SER A 87 3.56 -3.87 40.47
CA SER A 87 4.12 -4.22 41.77
C SER A 87 5.12 -5.34 41.52
N GLU A 88 6.40 -5.06 41.78
CA GLU A 88 7.38 -6.08 42.09
C GLU A 88 6.96 -6.66 43.44
N GLU A 89 5.97 -7.55 43.43
CA GLU A 89 5.87 -8.52 44.50
C GLU A 89 7.06 -9.45 44.31
N GLU A 90 8.07 -9.26 45.15
CA GLU A 90 9.22 -10.14 45.28
C GLU A 90 8.69 -11.56 45.53
N ASP A 91 8.82 -12.42 44.52
CA ASP A 91 8.75 -13.88 44.67
C ASP A 91 9.95 -14.28 45.55
N ASP A 92 9.77 -14.24 46.87
CA ASP A 92 10.66 -14.91 47.83
C ASP A 92 10.50 -16.43 47.66
N PHE A 93 11.58 -17.06 47.21
CA PHE A 93 11.73 -18.49 46.94
C PHE A 93 11.97 -19.30 48.21
#